data_AF-A0AAW0LPQ6-F1
#
_entry.id   AF-A0AAW0LPQ6-F1
#
_cell.length_a   1.000
_cell.length_b   1.000
_cell.length_c   1.000
_cell.angle_alpha   90.00
_cell.angle_beta   90.00
_cell.angle_gamma   90.00
#
_symmetry.space_group_name_H-M   'P 1'
#
loop_
_entity.id
_entity.type
_entity.pdbx_description
1 polymer ?
#
loop_
_entity_poly.entity_id
_entity_poly.type
_entity_poly.pdbx_seq_one_letter_code
_entity_poly.pdbx_strand_id
1 'polypeptide(L)'
;MSQQSGKLMPNLDQQSTKLLNLTVLQRIDPFVEEILITAAHVTFYEFNIDLSQWSRKDVEGSLFVVKRNTQPRFQFIVMNRRNTDNLVENLLGDFEYEVQAPYLLYRNASQEVNGIWFYNARECEDVANLFNSFSCVLMWRYELEDHTHEVNVQHEVLDGMFTFYDLTKARLAIYQVASVTFDLLLLLVLGSYLIVLFSFLVITTRGLDDLISIFRRPPSRKVKTA
;
A
#
# COMPACT_ATOMS: atom_id res chain seq x y z
N MET A 1 21.84 -53.10 -17.86
CA MET A 1 20.60 -52.56 -17.25
C MET A 1 20.94 -52.07 -15.86
N SER A 2 21.37 -50.82 -15.73
CA SER A 2 21.71 -50.19 -14.45
C SER A 2 20.44 -49.60 -13.83
N GLN A 3 20.01 -50.20 -12.71
CA GLN A 3 18.89 -49.72 -11.91
C GLN A 3 19.23 -48.34 -11.34
N GLN A 4 18.53 -47.31 -11.81
CA GLN A 4 18.43 -46.03 -11.12
C GLN A 4 17.70 -46.27 -9.80
N SER A 5 18.45 -46.27 -8.69
CA SER A 5 17.87 -46.16 -7.36
C SER A 5 17.34 -44.73 -7.21
N GLY A 6 16.12 -44.52 -7.71
CA GLY A 6 15.34 -43.32 -7.45
C GLY A 6 15.09 -43.26 -5.96
N LYS A 7 15.79 -42.36 -5.28
CA LYS A 7 15.56 -42.01 -3.87
C LYS A 7 14.09 -41.55 -3.78
N LEU A 8 13.21 -42.45 -3.39
CA LEU A 8 11.82 -42.18 -3.07
C LEU A 8 11.82 -41.21 -1.89
N MET A 9 11.83 -39.92 -2.18
CA MET A 9 11.46 -38.93 -1.19
C MET A 9 9.98 -39.14 -0.91
N PRO A 10 9.56 -39.39 0.33
CA PRO A 10 8.15 -39.39 0.64
C PRO A 10 7.67 -37.98 0.32
N ASN A 11 6.79 -37.86 -0.67
CA ASN A 11 5.97 -36.68 -0.94
C ASN A 11 4.93 -36.54 0.19
N LEU A 12 5.41 -36.56 1.44
CA LEU A 12 4.61 -36.26 2.61
C LEU A 12 4.51 -34.75 2.64
N ASP A 13 3.50 -34.26 1.93
CA ASP A 13 3.01 -32.90 1.81
C ASP A 13 4.00 -31.86 2.36
N GLN A 14 4.87 -31.32 1.49
CA GLN A 14 5.76 -30.19 1.84
C GLN A 14 4.99 -29.05 2.52
N GLN A 15 3.71 -28.91 2.17
CA GLN A 15 2.74 -28.06 2.83
C GLN A 15 2.44 -28.47 4.28
N SER A 16 2.19 -29.75 4.57
CA SER A 16 2.00 -30.24 5.94
C SER A 16 3.22 -29.97 6.82
N THR A 17 4.43 -30.18 6.30
CA THR A 17 5.67 -29.90 7.03
C THR A 17 5.83 -28.40 7.29
N LYS A 18 5.51 -27.55 6.29
CA LYS A 18 5.51 -26.09 6.46
C LYS A 18 4.48 -25.65 7.51
N LEU A 19 3.28 -26.24 7.54
CA LEU A 19 2.23 -25.96 8.53
C LEU A 19 2.63 -26.39 9.94
N LEU A 20 3.26 -27.56 10.09
CA LEU A 20 3.78 -28.03 11.37
C LEU A 20 4.88 -27.09 11.89
N ASN A 21 5.83 -26.72 11.04
CA ASN A 21 6.89 -25.77 11.39
C ASN A 21 6.31 -24.40 11.76
N LEU A 22 5.32 -23.91 11.01
CA LEU A 22 4.64 -22.64 11.31
C LEU A 22 3.95 -22.71 12.68
N THR A 23 3.26 -23.81 12.98
CA THR A 23 2.58 -24.01 14.26
C THR A 23 3.58 -24.01 15.43
N VAL A 24 4.77 -24.60 15.24
CA VAL A 24 5.83 -24.60 16.24
C VAL A 24 6.37 -23.17 16.46
N LEU A 25 6.62 -22.42 15.39
CA LEU A 25 7.10 -21.05 15.48
C LEU A 25 6.05 -20.11 16.09
N GLN A 26 4.77 -20.30 15.78
CA GLN A 26 3.66 -19.52 16.35
C GLN A 26 3.49 -19.73 17.86
N ARG A 27 3.95 -20.86 18.41
CA ARG A 27 3.99 -21.06 19.87
C ARG A 27 5.05 -20.20 20.54
N ILE A 28 6.13 -19.87 19.82
CA ILE A 28 7.21 -19.01 20.30
C ILE A 28 6.83 -17.54 20.10
N ASP A 29 6.33 -17.21 18.91
CA ASP A 29 5.89 -15.88 18.55
C ASP A 29 4.53 -15.89 17.80
N PRO A 30 3.43 -15.46 18.45
CA PRO A 30 2.10 -15.43 17.85
C PRO A 30 1.97 -14.50 16.63
N PHE A 31 2.89 -13.56 16.45
CA PHE A 31 2.83 -12.58 15.36
C PHE A 31 3.45 -13.08 14.05
N VAL A 32 3.97 -14.31 14.02
CA VAL A 32 4.50 -14.95 12.82
C VAL A 32 3.38 -15.24 11.82
N GLU A 33 3.43 -14.56 10.67
CA GLU A 33 2.50 -14.68 9.57
C GLU A 33 2.91 -15.82 8.63
N GLU A 34 4.17 -15.82 8.18
CA GLU A 34 4.66 -16.78 7.20
C GLU A 34 6.15 -17.10 7.37
N ILE A 35 6.55 -18.34 7.03
CA ILE A 35 7.95 -18.75 6.85
C ILE A 35 8.34 -18.51 5.39
N LEU A 36 9.35 -17.67 5.18
CA LEU A 36 9.85 -17.29 3.87
C LEU A 36 10.88 -18.29 3.34
N ILE A 37 11.85 -18.67 4.18
CA ILE A 37 12.85 -19.68 3.85
C ILE A 37 13.27 -20.47 5.10
N THR A 38 13.71 -21.70 4.86
CA THR A 38 14.18 -22.64 5.88
C THR A 38 15.53 -23.20 5.50
N ALA A 39 16.47 -23.22 6.44
CA ALA A 39 17.74 -23.92 6.32
C ALA A 39 17.80 -25.10 7.28
N ALA A 40 18.28 -26.24 6.81
CA ALA A 40 18.18 -27.51 7.54
C ALA A 40 19.07 -27.53 8.79
N HIS A 41 20.30 -27.03 8.65
CA HIS A 41 21.30 -27.04 9.71
C HIS A 41 22.28 -25.87 9.57
N VAL A 42 22.37 -25.08 10.64
CA VAL A 42 23.30 -23.96 10.79
C VAL A 42 24.03 -24.01 12.14
N THR A 43 25.22 -23.43 12.19
CA THR A 43 26.01 -23.30 13.42
C THR A 43 26.48 -21.85 13.56
N PHE A 44 26.34 -21.28 14.76
CA PHE A 44 26.71 -19.90 15.02
C PHE A 44 28.10 -19.78 15.62
N TYR A 45 28.78 -18.72 15.20
CA TYR A 45 30.06 -18.27 15.67
C TYR A 45 29.95 -16.79 16.03
N GLU A 46 30.72 -16.38 17.02
CA GLU A 46 30.81 -15.01 17.49
C GLU A 46 32.27 -14.58 17.37
N PHE A 47 32.49 -13.42 16.77
CA PHE A 47 33.82 -12.84 16.66
C PHE A 47 34.08 -11.95 17.87
N ASN A 48 35.02 -12.37 18.71
CA ASN A 48 35.48 -11.56 19.82
C ASN A 48 36.43 -10.49 19.29
N ILE A 49 36.02 -9.22 19.38
CA ILE A 49 36.79 -8.08 18.87
C ILE A 49 38.09 -7.89 19.66
N ASP A 50 38.05 -8.05 20.98
CA ASP A 50 39.20 -7.84 21.87
C ASP A 50 40.31 -8.85 21.62
N LEU A 51 39.94 -10.11 21.38
CA LEU A 51 40.88 -11.21 21.10
C LEU A 51 41.14 -11.40 19.62
N SER A 52 40.36 -10.73 18.75
CA SER A 52 40.38 -10.90 17.30
C SER A 52 40.28 -12.37 16.87
N GLN A 53 39.44 -13.15 17.55
CA GLN A 53 39.28 -14.58 17.34
C GLN A 53 37.81 -14.98 17.26
N TRP A 54 37.55 -15.97 16.42
CA TRP A 54 36.23 -16.60 16.31
C TRP A 54 36.03 -17.62 17.42
N SER A 55 34.91 -17.52 18.11
CA SER A 55 34.45 -18.47 19.11
C SER A 55 33.16 -19.14 18.63
N ARG A 56 32.99 -20.43 18.93
CA ARG A 56 31.75 -21.14 18.58
C ARG A 56 30.70 -20.85 19.62
N LYS A 57 29.52 -20.40 19.20
CA LYS A 57 28.37 -20.19 20.06
C LYS A 57 27.66 -21.51 20.32
N ASP A 58 26.99 -21.65 21.46
CA ASP A 58 26.18 -22.84 21.79
C ASP A 58 24.81 -22.82 21.10
N VAL A 59 24.77 -22.39 19.83
CA VAL A 59 23.56 -22.30 19.02
C VAL A 59 23.79 -23.06 17.71
N GLU A 60 23.14 -24.21 17.59
CA GLU A 60 23.22 -25.10 16.42
C GLU A 60 21.86 -25.74 16.18
N GLY A 61 21.36 -25.65 14.95
CA GLY A 61 20.04 -26.18 14.64
C GLY A 61 19.48 -25.68 13.32
N SER A 62 18.15 -25.59 13.22
CA SER A 62 17.47 -25.19 11.98
C SER A 62 17.16 -23.70 12.01
N LEU A 63 17.42 -23.02 10.90
CA LEU A 63 17.15 -21.59 10.75
C LEU A 63 15.87 -21.38 9.94
N PHE A 64 15.03 -20.49 10.43
CA PHE A 64 13.76 -20.12 9.83
C PHE A 64 13.74 -18.60 9.68
N VAL A 65 13.57 -18.11 8.45
CA VAL A 65 13.32 -16.68 8.23
C VAL A 65 11.81 -16.49 8.13
N VAL A 66 11.28 -15.61 8.97
CA VAL A 66 9.85 -15.38 9.14
C VAL A 66 9.46 -13.94 8.83
N LYS A 67 8.23 -13.80 8.32
CA LYS A 67 7.51 -12.54 8.20
C LYS A 67 6.53 -12.40 9.34
N ARG A 68 6.48 -11.22 9.94
CA ARG A 68 5.62 -10.87 11.08
C ARG A 68 4.65 -9.76 10.70
N ASN A 69 3.49 -9.74 11.35
CA ASN A 69 2.48 -8.69 11.17
C ASN A 69 2.82 -7.40 11.95
N THR A 70 3.62 -7.51 13.02
CA THR A 70 4.08 -6.38 13.85
C THR A 70 5.53 -6.00 13.53
N GLN A 71 5.96 -4.80 13.90
CA GLN A 71 7.39 -4.45 13.82
C GLN A 71 8.19 -5.17 14.92
N PRO A 72 9.41 -5.66 14.64
CA PRO A 72 10.07 -5.74 13.33
C PRO A 72 9.41 -6.78 12.39
N ARG A 73 9.22 -6.40 11.11
CA ARG A 73 8.46 -7.19 10.13
C ARG A 73 9.19 -8.45 9.67
N PHE A 74 10.51 -8.45 9.69
CA PHE A 74 11.33 -9.58 9.29
C PHE A 74 12.23 -9.97 10.45
N GLN A 75 12.30 -11.28 10.68
CA GLN A 75 13.07 -11.85 11.77
C GLN A 75 13.56 -13.22 11.32
N PHE A 76 14.71 -13.65 11.81
CA PHE A 76 15.09 -15.04 11.70
C PHE A 76 15.20 -15.68 13.08
N ILE A 77 14.76 -16.93 13.14
CA ILE A 77 14.69 -17.73 14.36
C ILE A 77 15.52 -18.97 14.11
N VAL A 78 16.41 -19.28 15.04
CA VAL A 78 17.21 -20.50 15.03
C VAL A 78 16.72 -21.39 16.15
N MET A 79 16.12 -22.50 15.75
CA MET A 79 15.65 -23.52 16.67
C MET A 79 16.84 -24.34 17.13
N ASN A 80 17.29 -24.10 18.35
CA ASN A 80 18.47 -24.76 18.89
C ASN A 80 18.17 -26.24 19.17
N ARG A 81 19.12 -27.12 18.82
CA ARG A 81 19.02 -28.56 19.08
C ARG A 81 19.85 -28.97 20.31
N ARG A 82 20.75 -28.10 20.78
CA ARG A 82 21.63 -28.38 21.93
C ARG A 82 21.02 -27.94 23.26
N ASN A 83 20.32 -26.82 23.27
CA ASN A 83 19.66 -26.27 24.44
C ASN A 83 18.22 -25.83 24.10
N THR A 84 17.48 -25.35 25.09
CA THR A 84 16.11 -24.84 24.93
C THR A 84 16.05 -23.38 24.49
N ASP A 85 17.20 -22.71 24.43
CA ASP A 85 17.33 -21.28 24.19
C ASP A 85 17.52 -21.05 22.69
N ASN A 86 16.39 -20.70 22.06
CA ASN A 86 16.37 -20.37 20.64
C ASN A 86 16.95 -18.97 20.42
N LEU A 87 17.73 -18.81 19.36
CA LEU A 87 18.24 -17.51 18.97
C LEU A 87 17.20 -16.82 18.06
N VAL A 88 16.87 -15.58 18.38
CA VAL A 88 15.89 -14.78 17.65
C VAL A 88 16.55 -13.44 17.32
N GLU A 89 16.68 -13.15 16.03
CA GLU A 89 17.40 -11.97 15.56
C GLU A 89 16.54 -11.16 14.58
N ASN A 90 16.51 -9.85 14.81
CA ASN A 90 15.69 -8.92 14.03
C ASN A 90 16.42 -8.49 12.77
N LEU A 91 15.79 -8.66 11.61
CA LEU A 91 16.31 -8.16 10.34
C LEU A 91 15.83 -6.72 10.18
N LEU A 92 16.65 -5.77 10.65
CA LEU A 92 16.41 -4.33 10.57
C LEU A 92 16.93 -3.77 9.23
N GLY A 93 16.54 -2.53 8.90
CA GLY A 93 16.92 -1.88 7.63
C GLY A 93 18.41 -1.57 7.49
N ASP A 94 19.11 -1.46 8.62
CA ASP A 94 20.56 -1.25 8.76
C ASP A 94 21.33 -2.56 8.95
N PHE A 95 20.71 -3.71 8.66
CA PHE A 95 21.35 -5.01 8.80
C PHE A 95 22.47 -5.19 7.77
N GLU A 96 23.72 -5.05 8.23
CA GLU A 96 24.92 -5.31 7.46
C GLU A 96 25.25 -6.80 7.47
N TYR A 97 25.41 -7.38 6.28
CA TYR A 97 25.84 -8.77 6.12
C TYR A 97 26.79 -8.94 4.93
N GLU A 98 27.65 -9.94 5.05
CA GLU A 98 28.61 -10.34 4.02
C GLU A 98 28.55 -11.86 3.86
N VAL A 99 28.49 -12.32 2.61
CA VAL A 99 28.33 -13.74 2.29
C VAL A 99 29.64 -14.25 1.73
N GLN A 100 30.29 -15.14 2.48
CA GLN A 100 31.48 -15.87 2.08
C GLN A 100 31.17 -17.35 2.18
N ALA A 101 30.41 -17.88 1.21
CA ALA A 101 29.91 -19.25 1.22
C ALA A 101 31.03 -20.25 1.57
N PRO A 102 30.83 -21.14 2.56
CA PRO A 102 29.56 -21.51 3.23
C PRO A 102 29.19 -20.68 4.48
N TYR A 103 29.84 -19.54 4.71
CA TYR A 103 29.61 -18.67 5.86
C TYR A 103 28.82 -17.41 5.47
N LEU A 104 27.92 -16.99 6.34
CA LEU A 104 27.23 -15.70 6.28
C LEU A 104 27.63 -14.92 7.53
N LEU A 105 28.31 -13.81 7.34
CA LEU A 105 28.74 -12.91 8.40
C LEU A 105 27.70 -11.79 8.49
N TYR A 106 27.31 -11.42 9.70
CA TYR A 106 26.40 -10.29 9.90
C TYR A 106 26.74 -9.53 11.18
N ARG A 107 26.32 -8.27 11.22
CA ARG A 107 26.42 -7.42 12.39
C ARG A 107 25.05 -7.27 13.05
N ASN A 108 24.98 -7.47 14.36
CA ASN A 108 23.75 -7.24 15.11
C ASN A 108 23.59 -5.77 15.52
N ALA A 109 22.41 -5.38 16.01
CA ALA A 109 22.13 -4.06 16.59
C ALA A 109 23.07 -3.71 17.76
N SER A 110 23.53 -4.71 18.51
CA SER A 110 24.56 -4.56 19.56
C SER A 110 25.98 -4.34 19.02
N GLN A 111 26.16 -4.20 17.70
CA GLN A 111 27.45 -4.05 17.01
C GLN A 111 28.38 -5.28 17.10
N GLU A 112 27.87 -6.42 17.56
CA GLU A 112 28.58 -7.70 17.58
C GLU A 112 28.65 -8.32 16.18
N VAL A 113 29.81 -8.88 15.83
CA VAL A 113 30.03 -9.56 14.55
C VAL A 113 29.80 -11.06 14.74
N ASN A 114 28.79 -11.58 14.06
CA ASN A 114 28.39 -12.97 14.13
C ASN A 114 28.62 -13.66 12.79
N GLY A 115 28.91 -14.95 12.84
CA GLY A 115 29.10 -15.81 11.68
C GLY A 115 28.16 -17.00 11.73
N ILE A 116 27.42 -17.23 10.66
CA ILE A 116 26.53 -18.37 10.49
C ILE A 116 27.19 -19.30 9.48
N TRP A 117 27.52 -20.51 9.90
CA TRP A 117 27.96 -21.56 9.00
C TRP A 117 26.76 -22.41 8.57
N PHE A 118 26.60 -22.59 7.26
CA PHE A 118 25.56 -23.42 6.69
C PHE A 118 26.12 -24.78 6.29
N TYR A 119 25.40 -25.85 6.63
CA TYR A 119 25.75 -27.20 6.17
C TYR A 119 25.68 -27.31 4.64
N ASN A 120 24.72 -26.62 4.04
CA ASN A 120 24.51 -26.58 2.60
C ASN A 120 24.79 -25.17 2.08
N ALA A 121 25.82 -25.02 1.24
CA ALA A 121 26.19 -23.72 0.67
C ALA A 121 25.08 -23.09 -0.19
N ARG A 122 24.21 -23.90 -0.81
CA ARG A 122 23.07 -23.39 -1.59
C ARG A 122 22.05 -22.66 -0.71
N GLU A 123 21.78 -23.18 0.48
CA GLU A 123 20.87 -22.53 1.44
C GLU A 123 21.45 -21.18 1.91
N CYS A 124 22.77 -21.05 1.99
CA CYS A 124 23.44 -19.78 2.30
C CYS A 124 23.18 -18.74 1.20
N GLU A 125 23.33 -19.13 -0.07
CA GLU A 125 23.06 -18.24 -1.22
C GLU A 125 21.58 -17.85 -1.30
N ASP A 126 20.66 -18.78 -1.06
CA ASP A 126 19.22 -18.50 -1.08
C ASP A 126 18.82 -17.51 0.04
N VAL A 127 19.36 -17.67 1.24
CA VAL A 127 19.16 -16.74 2.36
C VAL A 127 19.76 -15.37 2.05
N ALA A 128 20.95 -15.32 1.46
CA ALA A 128 21.59 -14.08 1.04
C ALA A 128 20.78 -13.31 -0.02
N ASN A 129 20.23 -14.03 -1.01
CA ASN A 129 19.37 -13.45 -2.04
C ASN A 129 18.08 -12.88 -1.44
N LEU A 130 17.54 -13.55 -0.43
CA LEU A 130 16.36 -13.10 0.30
C LEU A 130 16.67 -11.84 1.14
N PHE A 131 17.82 -11.76 1.78
CA PHE A 131 18.27 -10.54 2.48
C PHE A 131 18.49 -9.37 1.51
N ASN A 132 19.04 -9.61 0.32
CA ASN A 132 19.17 -8.60 -0.73
C ASN A 132 17.78 -8.08 -1.16
N SER A 133 16.79 -8.98 -1.27
CA SER A 133 15.41 -8.61 -1.58
C SER A 133 14.80 -7.73 -0.49
N PHE A 134 15.05 -8.03 0.80
CA PHE A 134 14.59 -7.17 1.89
C PHE A 134 15.29 -5.82 1.91
N SER A 135 16.61 -5.78 1.75
CA SER A 135 17.36 -4.53 1.68
C SER A 135 16.79 -3.64 0.56
N CYS A 136 16.56 -4.20 -0.62
CA CYS A 136 15.92 -3.48 -1.72
C CYS A 136 14.51 -3.00 -1.35
N VAL A 137 13.62 -3.88 -0.87
CA VAL A 137 12.24 -3.51 -0.52
C VAL A 137 12.17 -2.50 0.63
N LEU A 138 13.03 -2.64 1.64
CA LEU A 138 13.15 -1.70 2.76
C LEU A 138 13.73 -0.37 2.28
N MET A 139 14.72 -0.39 1.40
CA MET A 139 15.29 0.80 0.77
C MET A 139 14.22 1.53 -0.05
N TRP A 140 13.44 0.84 -0.89
CA TRP A 140 12.31 1.45 -1.61
C TRP A 140 11.23 1.98 -0.67
N ARG A 141 10.96 1.28 0.44
CA ARG A 141 10.01 1.77 1.44
C ARG A 141 10.52 3.00 2.18
N TYR A 142 11.81 3.05 2.51
CA TYR A 142 12.45 4.20 3.14
C TYR A 142 12.48 5.41 2.21
N GLU A 143 12.79 5.20 0.93
CA GLU A 143 12.71 6.24 -0.12
C GLU A 143 11.28 6.78 -0.27
N LEU A 144 10.28 5.90 -0.17
CA LEU A 144 8.86 6.31 -0.15
C LEU A 144 8.47 7.01 1.16
N GLU A 145 9.14 6.72 2.28
CA GLU A 145 8.90 7.35 3.58
C GLU A 145 9.52 8.77 3.64
N ASP A 146 10.68 9.00 3.01
CA ASP A 146 11.28 10.33 2.86
C ASP A 146 10.49 11.20 1.87
N HIS A 147 10.02 10.62 0.76
CA HIS A 147 9.13 11.33 -0.18
C HIS A 147 7.68 11.52 0.32
N THR A 148 7.29 10.90 1.43
CA THR A 148 6.01 11.23 2.11
C THR A 148 6.17 12.33 3.16
N HIS A 149 7.39 12.71 3.53
CA HIS A 149 7.65 13.81 4.44
C HIS A 149 7.41 15.21 3.83
N GLU A 150 7.26 15.32 2.51
CA GLU A 150 6.72 16.52 1.84
C GLU A 150 5.18 16.51 1.68
N VAL A 151 4.50 15.39 1.98
CA VAL A 151 3.03 15.32 1.89
C VAL A 151 2.36 15.46 3.26
N ASN A 152 3.11 15.37 4.37
CA ASN A 152 2.53 15.37 5.71
C ASN A 152 2.51 16.74 6.45
N VAL A 153 2.80 17.86 5.79
CA VAL A 153 2.69 19.20 6.42
C VAL A 153 1.27 19.79 6.34
N GLN A 154 0.31 19.13 5.70
CA GLN A 154 -1.07 19.62 5.58
C GLN A 154 -2.14 18.80 6.34
N HIS A 155 -1.79 17.79 7.14
CA HIS A 155 -2.81 16.91 7.77
C HIS A 155 -3.08 17.12 9.27
N GLU A 156 -2.39 18.02 9.98
CA GLU A 156 -2.67 18.25 11.41
C GLU A 156 -3.41 19.56 11.73
N VAL A 157 -3.60 20.45 10.75
CA VAL A 157 -4.47 21.65 10.93
C VAL A 157 -5.90 21.39 10.41
N LEU A 158 -6.14 20.27 9.74
CA LEU A 158 -7.43 19.96 9.10
C LEU A 158 -8.36 19.05 9.92
N ASP A 159 -7.85 18.27 10.89
CA ASP A 159 -8.68 17.32 11.64
C ASP A 159 -9.34 17.89 12.91
N GLY A 160 -8.85 19.02 13.43
CA GLY A 160 -9.46 19.71 14.59
C GLY A 160 -10.59 20.68 14.24
N MET A 161 -10.73 21.08 12.97
CA MET A 161 -11.71 22.08 12.54
C MET A 161 -12.91 21.48 11.79
N PHE A 162 -12.85 20.20 11.41
CA PHE A 162 -13.86 19.58 10.53
C PHE A 162 -14.60 18.37 11.10
N THR A 163 -14.39 18.03 12.38
CA THR A 163 -15.11 16.93 13.00
C THR A 163 -16.29 17.47 13.81
N PHE A 164 -17.44 17.60 13.14
CA PHE A 164 -18.71 16.92 13.52
C PHE A 164 -19.99 17.68 13.12
N TYR A 165 -19.93 18.97 12.74
CA TYR A 165 -21.17 19.77 12.61
C TYR A 165 -21.70 20.07 11.20
N ASP A 166 -21.01 19.78 10.09
CA ASP A 166 -21.58 20.20 8.80
C ASP A 166 -21.11 19.48 7.51
N LEU A 167 -21.25 18.15 7.42
CA LEU A 167 -21.17 17.46 6.12
C LEU A 167 -22.53 17.01 5.58
N THR A 168 -23.49 16.71 6.45
CA THR A 168 -24.86 16.35 6.04
C THR A 168 -25.71 17.59 5.73
N LYS A 169 -25.60 18.68 6.52
CA LYS A 169 -26.28 19.95 6.23
C LYS A 169 -25.70 20.63 4.99
N ALA A 170 -24.37 20.63 4.82
CA ALA A 170 -23.71 21.18 3.65
C ALA A 170 -24.14 20.46 2.36
N ARG A 171 -24.20 19.12 2.34
CA ARG A 171 -24.74 18.39 1.18
C ARG A 171 -26.21 18.74 0.91
N LEU A 172 -27.06 18.77 1.94
CA LEU A 172 -28.47 19.14 1.79
C LEU A 172 -28.66 20.58 1.27
N ALA A 173 -27.88 21.54 1.77
CA ALA A 173 -27.92 22.92 1.32
C ALA A 173 -27.44 23.09 -0.13
N ILE A 174 -26.38 22.38 -0.53
CA ILE A 174 -25.88 22.41 -1.91
C ILE A 174 -26.91 21.82 -2.88
N TYR A 175 -27.55 20.69 -2.53
CA TYR A 175 -28.62 20.14 -3.38
C TYR A 175 -29.85 21.05 -3.42
N GLN A 176 -30.23 21.67 -2.30
CA GLN A 176 -31.37 22.59 -2.28
C GLN A 176 -31.11 23.83 -3.15
N VAL A 177 -29.93 24.44 -3.06
CA VAL A 177 -29.56 25.61 -3.88
C VAL A 177 -29.42 25.22 -5.34
N ALA A 178 -28.82 24.07 -5.65
CA ALA A 178 -28.70 23.57 -7.02
C ALA A 178 -30.05 23.20 -7.64
N SER A 179 -30.99 22.66 -6.86
CA SER A 179 -32.33 22.33 -7.32
C SER A 179 -33.14 23.59 -7.65
N VAL A 180 -33.04 24.64 -6.82
CA VAL A 180 -33.76 25.90 -7.05
C VAL A 180 -33.22 26.64 -8.27
N THR A 181 -31.90 26.65 -8.49
CA THR A 181 -31.32 27.28 -9.68
C THR A 181 -31.62 26.49 -10.95
N PHE A 182 -31.65 25.16 -10.88
CA PHE A 182 -32.08 24.30 -11.99
C PHE A 182 -33.54 24.56 -12.38
N ASP A 183 -34.45 24.61 -11.41
CA ASP A 183 -35.87 24.91 -11.66
C ASP A 183 -36.06 26.31 -12.25
N LEU A 184 -35.32 27.31 -11.77
CA LEU A 184 -35.39 28.68 -12.31
C LEU A 184 -34.90 28.74 -13.77
N LEU A 185 -33.84 28.00 -14.08
CA LEU A 185 -33.26 27.92 -15.43
C LEU A 185 -34.19 27.14 -16.37
N LEU A 186 -34.79 26.05 -15.90
CA LEU A 186 -35.80 25.30 -16.63
C LEU A 186 -37.02 26.17 -16.94
N LEU A 187 -37.51 26.94 -15.97
CA LEU A 187 -38.66 27.83 -16.14
C LEU A 187 -38.35 28.99 -17.09
N LEU A 188 -37.14 29.52 -17.07
CA LEU A 188 -36.68 30.54 -18.02
C LEU A 188 -36.59 29.99 -19.46
N VAL A 189 -36.07 28.78 -19.64
CA VAL A 189 -36.01 28.13 -20.97
C VAL A 189 -37.41 27.81 -21.48
N LEU A 190 -38.27 27.21 -20.67
CA LEU A 190 -39.64 26.88 -21.06
C LEU A 190 -40.48 28.14 -21.32
N GLY A 191 -40.31 29.17 -20.49
CA GLY A 191 -40.97 30.46 -20.67
C GLY A 191 -40.55 31.16 -21.95
N SER A 192 -39.25 31.23 -22.24
CA SER A 192 -38.76 31.81 -23.50
C SER A 192 -39.25 31.03 -24.72
N TYR A 193 -39.30 29.70 -24.64
CA TYR A 193 -39.84 28.85 -25.70
C TYR A 193 -41.33 29.09 -25.95
N LEU A 194 -42.15 29.16 -24.89
CA LEU A 194 -43.58 29.46 -25.01
C LEU A 194 -43.84 30.87 -25.58
N ILE A 195 -43.01 31.86 -25.22
CA ILE A 195 -43.12 33.21 -25.77
C ILE A 195 -42.80 33.23 -27.26
N VAL A 196 -41.77 32.50 -27.70
CA VAL A 196 -41.44 32.36 -29.12
C VAL A 196 -42.57 31.64 -29.87
N LEU A 197 -43.11 30.57 -29.29
CA LEU A 197 -44.21 29.81 -29.88
C LEU A 197 -45.48 30.66 -29.97
N PHE A 198 -45.82 31.42 -28.93
CA PHE A 198 -46.94 32.35 -28.95
C PHE A 198 -46.74 33.47 -29.96
N SER A 199 -45.55 34.06 -30.03
CA SER A 199 -45.20 35.05 -31.06
C SER A 199 -45.40 34.46 -32.46
N PHE A 200 -44.94 33.24 -32.70
CA PHE A 200 -45.10 32.55 -33.97
C PHE A 200 -46.59 32.23 -34.28
N LEU A 201 -47.36 31.81 -33.28
CA LEU A 201 -48.79 31.54 -33.41
C LEU A 201 -49.57 32.83 -33.71
N VAL A 202 -49.25 33.94 -33.05
CA VAL A 202 -49.88 35.24 -33.32
C VAL A 202 -49.55 35.75 -34.71
N ILE A 203 -48.29 35.60 -35.16
CA ILE A 203 -47.87 35.94 -36.52
C ILE A 203 -48.65 35.11 -37.56
N THR A 204 -48.82 33.81 -37.32
CA THR A 204 -49.51 32.91 -38.25
C THR A 204 -51.03 33.05 -38.24
N THR A 205 -51.64 33.46 -37.12
CA THR A 205 -53.11 33.57 -36.98
C THR A 205 -53.67 34.97 -37.26
N ARG A 206 -52.92 36.03 -36.99
CA ARG A 206 -53.37 37.43 -37.20
C ARG A 206 -52.73 38.14 -38.39
N GLY A 207 -51.71 37.54 -39.01
CA GLY A 207 -50.98 38.14 -40.13
C GLY A 207 -50.03 39.25 -39.67
N LEU A 208 -48.89 39.35 -40.33
CA LEU A 208 -47.79 40.26 -39.99
C LEU A 208 -48.18 41.76 -40.02
N ASP A 209 -49.24 42.09 -40.76
CA ASP A 209 -49.65 43.48 -41.04
C ASP A 209 -50.24 44.21 -39.82
N ASP A 210 -50.88 43.51 -38.88
CA ASP A 210 -51.44 44.12 -37.66
C ASP A 210 -50.38 44.40 -36.58
N LEU A 211 -49.25 43.69 -36.60
CA LEU A 211 -48.13 43.95 -35.68
C LEU A 211 -47.30 45.17 -36.10
N ILE A 212 -47.22 45.41 -37.42
CA ILE A 212 -46.50 46.55 -38.01
C ILE A 212 -47.33 47.84 -37.90
N SER A 213 -48.66 47.75 -37.85
CA SER A 213 -49.54 48.91 -37.70
C SER A 213 -49.41 49.60 -36.32
N ILE A 214 -49.06 48.85 -35.27
CA ILE A 214 -48.74 49.39 -33.92
C ILE A 214 -47.48 50.27 -33.90
N PHE A 215 -46.51 49.98 -34.78
CA PHE A 215 -45.27 50.77 -34.88
C PHE A 215 -45.33 51.88 -35.95
N ARG A 216 -46.42 51.96 -36.73
CA ARG A 216 -46.59 52.99 -37.76
C ARG A 216 -47.44 54.15 -37.24
N ARG A 217 -46.81 55.31 -37.01
CA ARG A 217 -47.53 56.56 -36.65
C ARG A 217 -48.64 56.87 -37.68
N PRO A 218 -49.82 57.34 -37.24
CA PRO A 218 -50.91 57.67 -38.15
C PRO A 218 -50.51 58.85 -39.06
N PRO A 219 -50.97 58.88 -40.34
CA PRO A 219 -50.57 59.93 -41.27
C PRO A 219 -51.19 61.28 -40.89
N SER A 220 -50.35 62.32 -40.89
CA SER A 220 -50.74 63.72 -40.71
C SER A 220 -51.75 64.14 -41.78
N ARG A 221 -52.99 64.39 -41.35
CA ARG A 221 -54.09 64.91 -42.19
C ARG A 221 -53.73 66.31 -42.68
N LYS A 222 -53.35 66.46 -43.96
CA LYS A 222 -53.21 67.78 -44.60
C LYS A 222 -54.60 68.42 -44.74
N VAL A 223 -54.76 69.61 -44.17
CA VAL A 223 -55.94 70.47 -44.34
C VAL A 223 -55.94 71.02 -45.77
N LYS A 224 -57.05 70.82 -46.50
CA LYS A 224 -57.38 71.57 -47.72
C LYS A 224 -57.80 72.98 -47.29
N THR A 225 -57.01 73.99 -47.63
CA THR A 225 -57.49 75.38 -47.68
C THR A 225 -58.04 75.65 -49.08
N ALA A 226 -59.26 76.20 -49.09
CA ALA A 226 -59.98 76.72 -50.24
C ALA A 226 -59.24 77.89 -50.90
#